data_AF-A0A0F9TD21-F1
#
_entry.id   AF-A0A0F9TD21-F1
#
_cell.length_a   1.000
_cell.length_b   1.000
_cell.length_c   1.000
_cell.angle_alpha   90.00
_cell.angle_beta   90.00
_cell.angle_gamma   90.00
#
_symmetry.space_group_name_H-M   'P 1'
#
loop_
_entity.id
_entity.type
_entity.pdbx_description
1 polymer ?
#
loop_
_entity_poly.entity_id
_entity_poly.type
_entity_poly.pdbx_seq_one_letter_code
_entity_poly.pdbx_strand_id
1 'polypeptide(L)'
;MSITPGLHFQRPCDDAPESQNDRQLQKQYEIVDKLRIDGSSRQPGTFHAPPFGFRKMSNPIVDLALILAVPLLAAVILTLANEIYYRSLGRYRRNGVLITGAVGTPVHELAHALMAILFGMKIKKIAFYAPDPVSNTLGYVDYSYYPARFSHKVGLVFVGLAPLIIGSYVVVVAFALSGLPNLHSFTGFNNLNDIGGTPFWRGLVTWMQSLLTSTDSLMSGAVLLVALMVGSHATPSRADLKGSMGGAVAVVALLTCLWGLQSIWPAMHDAIGYYLRYGLFHVSTAIIQLAALSTVAGLILAVVGMGFRVLSAKFSQAEPKLAPAEGTPE
;
A
#
# COMPACT_ATOMS: atom_id res chain seq x y z
N MET A 1 41.39 28.49 -61.20
CA MET A 1 41.57 28.01 -62.59
C MET A 1 41.09 26.56 -62.62
N SER A 2 40.18 26.24 -63.55
CA SER A 2 39.66 24.89 -63.89
C SER A 2 38.80 24.18 -62.82
N ILE A 3 37.46 24.18 -62.88
CA ILE A 3 36.51 23.51 -63.82
C ILE A 3 36.34 22.00 -63.54
N THR A 4 35.08 21.67 -63.21
CA THR A 4 34.24 20.44 -63.06
C THR A 4 34.45 19.36 -64.16
N PRO A 5 33.73 18.20 -64.26
CA PRO A 5 32.48 17.69 -63.59
C PRO A 5 32.59 16.20 -63.11
N GLY A 6 31.72 15.65 -62.24
CA GLY A 6 30.29 15.35 -62.43
C GLY A 6 30.10 13.87 -62.78
N LEU A 7 29.49 13.09 -61.86
CA LEU A 7 28.97 11.76 -62.16
C LEU A 7 27.53 11.70 -61.67
N HIS A 8 26.64 11.93 -62.62
CA HIS A 8 25.21 11.69 -62.55
C HIS A 8 24.96 10.21 -62.25
N PHE A 9 24.22 9.91 -61.19
CA PHE A 9 23.37 8.72 -61.15
C PHE A 9 21.93 9.23 -61.13
N GLN A 10 21.23 8.97 -62.23
CA GLN A 10 19.80 9.23 -62.41
C GLN A 10 19.00 8.60 -61.28
N ARG A 11 18.13 9.39 -60.63
CA ARG A 11 17.01 8.86 -59.87
C ARG A 11 16.01 8.26 -60.87
N PRO A 12 15.52 7.03 -60.68
CA PRO A 12 14.29 6.63 -61.33
C PRO A 12 13.16 7.51 -60.80
N CYS A 13 12.40 8.10 -61.71
CA CYS A 13 11.06 8.59 -61.42
C CYS A 13 10.21 7.38 -61.02
N ASP A 14 9.81 7.30 -59.77
CA ASP A 14 8.68 6.50 -59.34
C ASP A 14 7.74 7.42 -58.57
N ASP A 15 6.79 7.99 -59.30
CA ASP A 15 5.54 8.52 -58.76
C ASP A 15 4.72 7.34 -58.21
N ALA A 16 5.08 6.84 -57.02
CA ALA A 16 4.28 5.90 -56.28
C ALA A 16 3.48 6.68 -55.20
N PRO A 17 2.14 6.56 -55.16
CA PRO A 17 1.37 7.23 -54.12
C PRO A 17 1.76 6.63 -52.76
N GLU A 18 2.39 7.45 -51.92
CA GLU A 18 2.77 7.11 -50.54
C GLU A 18 1.57 6.46 -49.83
N SER A 19 1.73 5.19 -49.47
CA SER A 19 0.62 4.39 -48.97
C SER A 19 0.10 5.01 -47.67
N GLN A 20 -1.20 4.89 -47.42
CA GLN A 20 -1.83 5.42 -46.20
C GLN A 20 -1.18 4.85 -44.92
N ASN A 21 -0.52 3.69 -45.04
CA ASN A 21 0.21 3.01 -43.98
C ASN A 21 1.57 3.67 -43.67
N ASP A 22 2.28 4.16 -44.69
CA ASP A 22 3.56 4.87 -44.51
C ASP A 22 3.37 6.23 -43.84
N ARG A 23 2.27 6.93 -44.17
CA ARG A 23 1.85 8.15 -43.46
C ARG A 23 1.42 7.91 -42.02
N GLN A 24 0.87 6.74 -41.71
CA GLN A 24 0.56 6.36 -40.32
C GLN A 24 1.82 6.01 -39.53
N LEU A 25 2.78 5.33 -40.16
CA LEU A 25 4.08 5.01 -39.56
C LEU A 25 4.90 6.28 -39.28
N GLN A 26 4.99 7.22 -40.23
CA GLN A 26 5.66 8.50 -39.99
C GLN A 26 5.00 9.31 -38.87
N LYS A 27 3.65 9.35 -38.80
CA LYS A 27 2.95 9.98 -37.68
C LYS A 27 3.23 9.28 -36.35
N GLN A 28 3.37 7.95 -36.34
CA GLN A 28 3.78 7.22 -35.14
C GLN A 28 5.20 7.56 -34.71
N TYR A 29 6.15 7.64 -35.64
CA TYR A 29 7.53 8.04 -35.32
C TYR A 29 7.62 9.49 -34.81
N GLU A 30 6.88 10.43 -35.40
CA GLU A 30 6.81 11.82 -34.88
C GLU A 30 6.17 11.90 -33.48
N ILE A 31 5.17 11.06 -33.19
CA ILE A 31 4.55 11.02 -31.85
C ILE A 31 5.52 10.42 -30.83
N VAL A 32 6.25 9.36 -31.20
CA VAL A 32 7.27 8.74 -30.34
C VAL A 32 8.44 9.70 -30.07
N ASP A 33 8.89 10.45 -31.08
CA ASP A 33 9.94 11.47 -30.89
C ASP A 33 9.45 12.68 -30.08
N LYS A 34 8.21 13.13 -30.26
CA LYS A 34 7.63 14.16 -29.37
C LYS A 34 7.51 13.69 -27.93
N LEU A 35 7.11 12.44 -27.69
CA LEU A 35 7.06 11.85 -26.35
C LEU A 35 8.46 11.64 -25.74
N ARG A 36 9.48 11.37 -26.58
CA ARG A 36 10.87 11.23 -26.16
C ARG A 36 11.51 12.58 -25.81
N ILE A 37 11.17 13.65 -26.54
CA ILE A 37 11.65 15.00 -26.26
C ILE A 37 10.94 15.59 -25.02
N ASP A 38 9.65 15.30 -24.81
CA ASP A 38 8.92 15.77 -23.62
C ASP A 38 9.36 15.03 -22.34
N GLY A 39 9.80 13.77 -22.46
CA GLY A 39 10.39 12.99 -21.36
C GLY A 39 11.83 13.39 -20.99
N SER A 40 12.54 14.13 -21.84
CA SER A 40 13.96 14.49 -21.66
C SER A 40 14.18 15.86 -20.98
N SER A 41 13.12 16.61 -20.65
CA SER A 41 13.23 17.94 -20.06
C SER A 41 13.34 17.97 -18.53
N ARG A 42 13.22 16.83 -17.84
CA ARG A 42 13.55 16.73 -16.40
C ARG A 42 15.00 16.31 -16.21
N GLN A 43 15.87 17.30 -16.17
CA GLN A 43 17.21 17.19 -15.57
C GLN A 43 17.09 16.48 -14.19
N PRO A 44 17.79 15.36 -13.95
CA PRO A 44 17.87 14.77 -12.63
C PRO A 44 18.82 15.61 -11.78
N GLY A 45 18.32 16.29 -10.74
CA GLY A 45 19.17 16.71 -9.63
C GLY A 45 19.29 18.20 -9.30
N THR A 46 18.33 19.06 -9.65
CA THR A 46 18.24 20.40 -9.04
C THR A 46 16.94 20.53 -8.25
N PHE A 47 17.04 20.41 -6.93
CA PHE A 47 15.97 20.76 -5.99
C PHE A 47 15.74 22.27 -6.05
N HIS A 48 14.91 22.72 -6.99
CA HIS A 48 14.35 24.06 -6.93
C HIS A 48 13.32 24.08 -5.81
N ALA A 49 13.66 24.75 -4.70
CA ALA A 49 12.66 25.16 -3.73
C ALA A 49 11.53 25.88 -4.49
N PRO A 50 10.26 25.52 -4.26
CA PRO A 50 9.17 26.17 -4.96
C PRO A 50 9.20 27.68 -4.65
N PRO A 51 8.81 28.54 -5.61
CA PRO A 51 8.78 29.98 -5.39
C PRO A 51 7.91 30.29 -4.16
N PHE A 52 8.46 31.11 -3.25
CA PHE A 52 7.78 31.68 -2.07
C PHE A 52 6.66 32.63 -2.52
N GLY A 53 5.65 32.11 -3.20
CA GLY A 53 4.35 32.75 -3.33
C GLY A 53 3.49 32.23 -2.18
N PHE A 54 2.90 33.13 -1.40
CA PHE A 54 1.97 32.81 -0.32
C PHE A 54 0.91 31.80 -0.79
N ARG A 55 1.21 30.51 -0.64
CA ARG A 55 0.26 29.43 -0.84
C ARG A 55 -0.68 29.49 0.34
N LYS A 56 -1.97 29.54 0.00
CA LYS A 56 -3.13 29.46 0.90
C LYS A 56 -2.80 28.62 2.14
N MET A 57 -2.97 29.21 3.33
CA MET A 57 -2.67 28.54 4.60
C MET A 57 -3.14 27.09 4.57
N SER A 58 -2.19 26.23 4.87
CA SER A 58 -2.37 24.82 5.21
C SER A 58 -3.58 24.68 6.15
N ASN A 59 -4.64 23.99 5.69
CA ASN A 59 -5.81 23.73 6.53
C ASN A 59 -5.48 22.58 7.50
N PRO A 60 -5.42 22.81 8.82
CA PRO A 60 -5.02 21.79 9.80
C PRO A 60 -6.01 20.62 9.85
N ILE A 61 -7.23 20.84 9.37
CA ILE A 61 -8.26 19.82 9.21
C ILE A 61 -7.82 18.78 8.16
N VAL A 62 -7.13 19.20 7.09
CA VAL A 62 -6.61 18.30 6.06
C VAL A 62 -5.52 17.40 6.63
N ASP A 63 -4.61 17.97 7.42
CA ASP A 63 -3.52 17.21 8.03
C ASP A 63 -4.04 16.23 9.08
N LEU A 64 -5.03 16.65 9.89
CA LEU A 64 -5.75 15.79 10.83
C LEU A 64 -6.50 14.66 10.10
N ALA A 65 -7.18 14.97 8.99
CA ALA A 65 -7.89 13.99 8.18
C ALA A 65 -6.93 12.97 7.57
N LEU A 66 -5.75 13.38 7.09
CA LEU A 66 -4.73 12.44 6.58
C LEU A 66 -4.21 11.52 7.69
N ILE A 67 -3.88 12.07 8.86
CA ILE A 67 -3.31 11.32 9.98
C ILE A 67 -4.29 10.31 10.57
N LEU A 68 -5.59 10.65 10.63
CA LEU A 68 -6.58 9.82 11.30
C LEU A 68 -7.47 9.06 10.31
N ALA A 69 -7.99 9.69 9.27
CA ALA A 69 -8.98 9.06 8.40
C ALA A 69 -8.35 7.98 7.52
N VAL A 70 -7.18 8.21 6.93
CA VAL A 70 -6.55 7.22 6.04
C VAL A 70 -6.22 5.91 6.78
N PRO A 71 -5.54 5.92 7.94
CA PRO A 71 -5.26 4.68 8.68
C PRO A 71 -6.54 4.00 9.19
N LEU A 72 -7.54 4.76 9.65
CA LEU A 72 -8.80 4.19 10.13
C LEU A 72 -9.60 3.54 9.00
N LEU A 73 -9.70 4.19 7.85
CA LEU A 73 -10.36 3.62 6.67
C LEU A 73 -9.63 2.37 6.19
N ALA A 74 -8.29 2.41 6.13
CA ALA A 74 -7.50 1.24 5.80
C ALA A 74 -7.71 0.09 6.81
N ALA A 75 -7.76 0.39 8.12
CA ALA A 75 -8.04 -0.61 9.15
C ALA A 75 -9.41 -1.28 8.93
N VAL A 76 -10.45 -0.49 8.64
CA VAL A 76 -11.79 -1.01 8.36
C VAL A 76 -11.80 -1.88 7.10
N ILE A 77 -11.23 -1.39 5.99
CA ILE A 77 -11.16 -2.11 4.73
C ILE A 77 -10.40 -3.43 4.88
N LEU A 78 -9.25 -3.40 5.56
CA LEU A 78 -8.44 -4.59 5.83
C LEU A 78 -9.18 -5.59 6.73
N THR A 79 -9.87 -5.12 7.77
CA THR A 79 -10.68 -5.98 8.64
C THR A 79 -11.76 -6.72 7.84
N LEU A 80 -12.48 -5.99 6.98
CA LEU A 80 -13.52 -6.57 6.14
C LEU A 80 -12.94 -7.55 5.12
N ALA A 81 -11.86 -7.17 4.43
CA ALA A 81 -11.19 -8.02 3.46
C ALA A 81 -10.65 -9.31 4.08
N ASN A 82 -10.00 -9.21 5.24
CA ASN A 82 -9.48 -10.35 5.99
C ASN A 82 -10.62 -11.28 6.45
N GLU A 83 -11.74 -10.74 6.92
CA GLU A 83 -12.87 -11.57 7.34
C GLU A 83 -13.47 -12.32 6.14
N ILE A 84 -13.61 -11.67 4.97
CA ILE A 84 -14.06 -12.33 3.73
C ILE A 84 -13.08 -13.44 3.32
N TYR A 85 -11.79 -13.13 3.29
CA TYR A 85 -10.75 -14.08 2.93
C TYR A 85 -10.73 -15.30 3.87
N TYR A 86 -10.60 -15.09 5.19
CA TYR A 86 -10.51 -16.18 6.16
C TYR A 86 -11.81 -16.98 6.28
N ARG A 87 -12.98 -16.36 6.06
CA ARG A 87 -14.26 -17.09 5.97
C ARG A 87 -14.31 -18.01 4.76
N SER A 88 -13.69 -17.66 3.64
CA SER A 88 -13.68 -18.49 2.44
C SER A 88 -12.90 -19.81 2.63
N LEU A 89 -11.85 -19.81 3.46
CA LEU A 89 -11.01 -20.98 3.73
C LEU A 89 -11.71 -22.10 4.53
N GLY A 90 -12.75 -21.78 5.30
CA GLY A 90 -13.61 -22.77 5.96
C GLY A 90 -12.86 -23.58 6.99
N ARG A 91 -12.83 -24.91 6.83
CA ARG A 91 -12.08 -25.80 7.73
C ARG A 91 -10.59 -25.48 7.79
N TYR A 92 -10.03 -24.84 6.75
CA TYR A 92 -8.62 -24.45 6.69
C TYR A 92 -8.34 -23.05 7.25
N ARG A 93 -9.37 -22.33 7.75
CA ARG A 93 -9.23 -20.97 8.28
C ARG A 93 -8.10 -20.86 9.30
N ARG A 94 -8.05 -21.79 10.26
CA ARG A 94 -7.04 -21.79 11.33
C ARG A 94 -5.62 -21.93 10.77
N ASN A 95 -5.42 -22.87 9.85
CA ASN A 95 -4.11 -23.07 9.23
C ASN A 95 -3.70 -21.87 8.40
N GLY A 96 -4.63 -21.26 7.65
CA GLY A 96 -4.38 -20.03 6.90
C GLY A 96 -3.90 -18.90 7.80
N VAL A 97 -4.60 -18.64 8.91
CA VAL A 97 -4.21 -17.62 9.90
C VAL A 97 -2.84 -17.90 10.52
N LEU A 98 -2.55 -19.15 10.87
CA LEU A 98 -1.25 -19.52 11.47
C LEU A 98 -0.11 -19.34 10.48
N ILE A 99 -0.27 -19.82 9.24
CA ILE A 99 0.77 -19.74 8.21
C ILE A 99 1.05 -18.29 7.85
N THR A 100 0.03 -17.49 7.54
CA THR A 100 0.23 -16.06 7.22
C THR A 100 0.76 -15.28 8.43
N GLY A 101 0.33 -15.67 9.63
CA GLY A 101 0.73 -15.05 10.89
C GLY A 101 2.19 -15.29 11.25
N ALA A 102 2.79 -16.40 10.81
CA ALA A 102 4.19 -16.70 11.09
C ALA A 102 5.16 -15.61 10.61
N VAL A 103 4.77 -14.84 9.58
CA VAL A 103 5.53 -13.70 9.07
C VAL A 103 4.89 -12.38 9.48
N GLY A 104 3.57 -12.26 9.30
CA GLY A 104 2.86 -11.00 9.54
C GLY A 104 2.79 -10.58 11.01
N THR A 105 2.60 -11.54 11.94
CA THR A 105 2.49 -11.24 13.37
C THR A 105 3.81 -10.76 13.98
N PRO A 106 4.99 -11.35 13.70
CA PRO A 106 6.25 -10.77 14.17
C PRO A 106 6.45 -9.31 13.75
N VAL A 107 6.10 -8.95 12.51
CA VAL A 107 6.15 -7.56 12.02
C VAL A 107 5.14 -6.67 12.77
N HIS A 108 3.95 -7.18 13.04
CA HIS A 108 2.92 -6.50 13.82
C HIS A 108 3.40 -6.17 15.24
N GLU A 109 3.89 -7.18 15.98
CA GLU A 109 4.36 -6.98 17.35
C GLU A 109 5.64 -6.14 17.41
N LEU A 110 6.54 -6.31 16.43
CA LEU A 110 7.71 -5.45 16.31
C LEU A 110 7.29 -3.99 16.11
N ALA A 111 6.25 -3.72 15.34
CA ALA A 111 5.77 -2.36 15.14
C ALA A 111 5.31 -1.71 16.46
N HIS A 112 4.55 -2.45 17.26
CA HIS A 112 4.15 -2.00 18.61
C HIS A 112 5.36 -1.73 19.50
N ALA A 113 6.33 -2.65 19.53
CA ALA A 113 7.54 -2.50 20.33
C ALA A 113 8.37 -1.29 19.89
N LEU A 114 8.56 -1.07 18.59
CA LEU A 114 9.32 0.06 18.05
C LEU A 114 8.68 1.39 18.42
N MET A 115 7.36 1.53 18.24
CA MET A 115 6.67 2.76 18.62
C MET A 115 6.65 2.93 20.15
N ALA A 116 6.52 1.85 20.93
CA ALA A 116 6.61 1.95 22.38
C ALA A 116 7.96 2.50 22.84
N ILE A 117 9.07 2.01 22.27
CA ILE A 117 10.42 2.50 22.55
C ILE A 117 10.57 3.96 22.12
N LEU A 118 10.11 4.32 20.91
CA LEU A 118 10.22 5.68 20.38
C LEU A 118 9.57 6.73 21.29
N PHE A 119 8.44 6.39 21.91
CA PHE A 119 7.74 7.28 22.83
C PHE A 119 8.21 7.14 24.29
N GLY A 120 9.26 6.36 24.56
CA GLY A 120 9.83 6.19 25.90
C GLY A 120 8.96 5.36 26.85
N MET A 121 8.10 4.50 26.30
CA MET A 121 7.28 3.57 27.08
C MET A 121 8.10 2.33 27.43
N LYS A 122 7.88 1.78 28.62
CA LYS A 122 8.67 0.66 29.13
C LYS A 122 8.01 -0.66 28.73
N ILE A 123 8.69 -1.41 27.85
CA ILE A 123 8.31 -2.77 27.49
C ILE A 123 8.56 -3.70 28.69
N LYS A 124 7.57 -4.52 29.01
CA LYS A 124 7.62 -5.54 30.06
C LYS A 124 7.82 -6.93 29.49
N LYS A 125 7.10 -7.25 28.41
CA LYS A 125 7.14 -8.58 27.79
C LYS A 125 6.82 -8.47 26.30
N ILE A 126 7.50 -9.25 25.49
CA ILE A 126 7.24 -9.38 24.06
C ILE A 126 7.15 -10.86 23.72
N ALA A 127 6.15 -11.24 22.94
CA ALA A 127 6.09 -12.51 22.23
C ALA A 127 5.72 -12.23 20.77
N PHE A 128 6.69 -12.37 19.87
CA PHE A 128 6.49 -12.08 18.44
C PHE A 128 5.57 -13.09 17.73
N TYR A 129 5.64 -14.35 18.15
CA TYR A 129 4.77 -15.41 17.63
C TYR A 129 4.61 -16.52 18.68
N ALA A 130 3.50 -16.48 19.41
CA ALA A 130 3.10 -17.48 20.39
C ALA A 130 1.59 -17.78 20.25
N PRO A 131 1.19 -18.56 19.24
CA PRO A 131 -0.22 -18.86 18.98
C PRO A 131 -0.88 -19.56 20.16
N ASP A 132 -1.88 -18.93 20.76
CA ASP A 132 -2.68 -19.49 21.84
C ASP A 132 -4.07 -19.92 21.32
N PRO A 133 -4.41 -21.22 21.35
CA PRO A 133 -5.72 -21.72 20.96
C PRO A 133 -6.89 -21.13 21.75
N VAL A 134 -6.66 -20.72 22.99
CA VAL A 134 -7.70 -20.30 23.94
C VAL A 134 -8.00 -18.82 23.78
N SER A 135 -6.97 -17.96 23.80
CA SER A 135 -7.14 -16.52 23.61
C SER A 135 -7.20 -16.08 22.15
N ASN A 136 -6.89 -16.98 21.20
CA ASN A 136 -6.82 -16.71 19.77
C ASN A 136 -5.85 -15.57 19.43
N THR A 137 -4.83 -15.40 20.28
CA THR A 137 -3.73 -14.43 20.08
C THR A 137 -2.57 -15.12 19.38
N LEU A 138 -1.91 -14.41 18.47
CA LEU A 138 -0.73 -14.91 17.76
C LEU A 138 0.57 -14.35 18.33
N GLY A 139 0.51 -13.22 19.02
CA GLY A 139 1.63 -12.49 19.61
C GLY A 139 1.11 -11.40 20.53
N TYR A 140 2.01 -10.75 21.26
CA TYR A 140 1.70 -9.56 22.06
C TYR A 140 2.94 -8.77 22.45
N VAL A 141 2.75 -7.47 22.67
CA VAL A 141 3.67 -6.59 23.38
C VAL A 141 2.98 -6.01 24.60
N ASP A 142 3.48 -6.36 25.78
CA ASP A 142 3.09 -5.71 27.04
C ASP A 142 4.05 -4.56 27.33
N TYR A 143 3.52 -3.35 27.43
CA TYR A 143 4.24 -2.14 27.75
C TYR A 143 3.49 -1.31 28.79
N SER A 144 4.23 -0.47 29.50
CA SER A 144 3.68 0.49 30.46
C SER A 144 3.96 1.91 30.03
N TYR A 145 2.96 2.76 30.24
CA TYR A 145 3.02 4.17 29.96
C TYR A 145 2.59 4.97 31.20
N TYR A 146 3.02 6.22 31.25
CA TYR A 146 2.66 7.17 32.30
C TYR A 146 1.60 8.15 31.79
N PRO A 147 0.33 8.08 32.27
CA PRO A 147 -0.77 8.84 31.71
C PRO A 147 -0.63 10.36 31.79
N ALA A 148 0.15 10.89 32.73
CA ALA A 148 0.32 12.34 32.85
C ALA A 148 1.37 12.91 31.88
N ARG A 149 2.20 12.07 31.22
CA ARG A 149 3.19 12.54 30.24
C ARG A 149 2.53 12.73 28.87
N PHE A 150 2.63 13.93 28.33
CA PHE A 150 2.05 14.27 27.02
C PHE A 150 2.62 13.42 25.87
N SER A 151 3.94 13.15 25.87
CA SER A 151 4.58 12.28 24.89
C SER A 151 3.97 10.89 24.86
N HIS A 152 3.66 10.30 26.01
CA HIS A 152 3.03 9.00 26.09
C HIS A 152 1.59 9.02 25.57
N LYS A 153 0.83 10.10 25.82
CA LYS A 153 -0.53 10.24 25.26
C LYS A 153 -0.48 10.26 23.74
N VAL A 154 0.42 11.04 23.15
CA VAL A 154 0.63 11.03 21.69
C VAL A 154 1.08 9.64 21.23
N GLY A 155 2.01 9.02 21.96
CA GLY A 155 2.52 7.69 21.68
C GLY A 155 1.48 6.57 21.67
N LEU A 156 0.42 6.66 22.50
CA LEU A 156 -0.68 5.69 22.47
C LEU A 156 -1.36 5.63 21.10
N VAL A 157 -1.50 6.77 20.40
CA VAL A 157 -2.08 6.80 19.06
C VAL A 157 -1.16 6.10 18.06
N PHE A 158 0.12 6.43 18.08
CA PHE A 158 1.09 5.86 17.16
C PHE A 158 1.35 4.38 17.42
N VAL A 159 1.35 3.92 18.68
CA VAL A 159 1.42 2.48 18.98
C VAL A 159 0.19 1.78 18.44
N GLY A 160 -1.02 2.28 18.71
CA GLY A 160 -2.23 1.63 18.21
C GLY A 160 -2.31 1.54 16.67
N LEU A 161 -1.69 2.49 15.95
CA LEU A 161 -1.60 2.49 14.49
C LEU A 161 -0.29 1.90 13.95
N ALA A 162 0.64 1.49 14.83
CA ALA A 162 2.00 1.09 14.45
C ALA A 162 2.02 -0.05 13.43
N PRO A 163 1.21 -1.12 13.57
CA PRO A 163 1.23 -2.23 12.62
C PRO A 163 0.90 -1.81 11.19
N LEU A 164 -0.01 -0.85 11.01
CA LEU A 164 -0.33 -0.29 9.68
C LEU A 164 0.82 0.55 9.13
N ILE A 165 1.34 1.47 9.95
CA ILE A 165 2.39 2.39 9.51
C ILE A 165 3.65 1.59 9.18
N ILE A 166 4.19 0.84 10.15
CA ILE A 166 5.44 0.09 9.98
C ILE A 166 5.25 -1.04 8.97
N GLY A 167 4.14 -1.78 9.02
CA GLY A 167 3.84 -2.84 8.05
C GLY A 167 3.81 -2.31 6.61
N SER A 168 3.23 -1.13 6.39
CA SER A 168 3.22 -0.51 5.05
C SER A 168 4.61 -0.11 4.56
N TYR A 169 5.46 0.44 5.44
CA TYR A 169 6.84 0.78 5.09
C TYR A 169 7.72 -0.44 4.85
N VAL A 170 7.53 -1.52 5.63
CA VAL A 170 8.21 -2.80 5.37
C VAL A 170 7.90 -3.28 3.96
N VAL A 171 6.65 -3.20 3.52
CA VAL A 171 6.25 -3.57 2.15
C VAL A 171 6.83 -2.61 1.11
N VAL A 172 6.77 -1.29 1.32
CA VAL A 172 7.33 -0.30 0.39
C VAL A 172 8.83 -0.51 0.17
N VAL A 173 9.56 -0.74 1.26
CA VAL A 173 11.01 -1.00 1.21
C VAL A 173 11.29 -2.33 0.51
N ALA A 174 10.54 -3.39 0.85
CA ALA A 174 10.70 -4.69 0.19
C ALA A 174 10.45 -4.59 -1.32
N PHE A 175 9.45 -3.81 -1.74
CA PHE A 175 9.16 -3.56 -3.15
C PHE A 175 10.30 -2.80 -3.82
N ALA A 176 10.79 -1.72 -3.19
CA ALA A 176 11.89 -0.93 -3.73
C ALA A 176 13.18 -1.75 -3.90
N LEU A 177 13.52 -2.60 -2.91
CA LEU A 177 14.70 -3.46 -2.97
C LEU A 177 14.60 -4.57 -4.02
N SER A 178 13.38 -4.96 -4.37
CA SER A 178 13.12 -6.07 -5.30
C SER A 178 12.74 -5.60 -6.71
N GLY A 179 12.78 -4.29 -6.96
CA GLY A 179 12.39 -3.71 -8.25
C GLY A 179 10.88 -3.68 -8.51
N LEU A 180 10.04 -4.00 -7.51
CA LEU A 180 8.59 -3.92 -7.66
C LEU A 180 8.10 -2.47 -7.58
N PRO A 181 7.07 -2.10 -8.36
CA PRO A 181 6.56 -0.74 -8.40
C PRO A 181 5.83 -0.37 -7.11
N ASN A 182 6.14 0.80 -6.55
CA ASN A 182 5.40 1.39 -5.42
C ASN A 182 4.31 2.33 -5.92
N LEU A 183 3.13 2.28 -5.28
CA LEU A 183 1.93 3.03 -5.65
C LEU A 183 2.17 4.55 -5.67
N HIS A 184 3.01 5.05 -4.77
CA HIS A 184 3.33 6.47 -4.67
C HIS A 184 3.80 7.07 -6.01
N SER A 185 4.54 6.30 -6.82
CA SER A 185 5.05 6.75 -8.12
C SER A 185 3.97 6.86 -9.22
N PHE A 186 2.77 6.34 -8.98
CA PHE A 186 1.69 6.25 -9.99
C PHE A 186 0.55 7.22 -9.74
N THR A 187 0.25 7.53 -8.47
CA THR A 187 -0.92 8.35 -8.13
C THR A 187 -0.62 9.84 -8.10
N GLY A 188 0.63 10.25 -7.84
CA GLY A 188 0.99 11.66 -7.66
C GLY A 188 0.23 12.33 -6.49
N PHE A 189 -0.29 11.52 -5.57
CA PHE A 189 -1.18 11.94 -4.47
C PHE A 189 -0.53 13.04 -3.62
N ASN A 190 -1.03 14.27 -3.76
CA ASN A 190 -0.51 15.43 -3.04
C ASN A 190 -1.62 16.33 -2.47
N ASN A 191 -2.88 15.96 -2.70
CA ASN A 191 -4.05 16.60 -2.13
C ASN A 191 -5.13 15.57 -1.80
N LEU A 192 -5.84 15.75 -0.67
CA LEU A 192 -6.97 14.88 -0.29
C LEU A 192 -8.05 14.80 -1.38
N ASN A 193 -8.28 15.88 -2.13
CA ASN A 193 -9.27 15.91 -3.21
C ASN A 193 -8.90 14.97 -4.37
N ASP A 194 -7.62 14.60 -4.52
CA ASP A 194 -7.17 13.71 -5.58
C ASP A 194 -7.78 12.30 -5.44
N ILE A 195 -8.08 11.85 -4.21
CA ILE A 195 -8.71 10.54 -3.95
C ILE A 195 -10.07 10.44 -4.63
N GLY A 196 -10.83 11.54 -4.71
CA GLY A 196 -12.10 11.59 -5.42
C GLY A 196 -11.95 11.70 -6.95
N GLY A 197 -10.75 12.01 -7.43
CA GLY A 197 -10.48 12.25 -8.84
C GLY A 197 -10.17 10.98 -9.64
N THR A 198 -10.60 10.97 -10.89
CA THR A 198 -10.26 9.90 -11.86
C THR A 198 -8.75 9.63 -11.99
N PRO A 199 -7.84 10.62 -11.95
CA PRO A 199 -6.40 10.36 -12.07
C PRO A 199 -5.85 9.42 -11.00
N PHE A 200 -6.31 9.56 -9.75
CA PHE A 200 -5.88 8.71 -8.64
C PHE A 200 -6.27 7.25 -8.87
N TRP A 201 -7.54 7.01 -9.20
CA TRP A 201 -8.05 5.66 -9.47
C TRP A 201 -7.40 5.02 -10.69
N ARG A 202 -7.16 5.81 -11.75
CA ARG A 202 -6.38 5.35 -12.91
C ARG A 202 -4.97 4.96 -12.49
N GLY A 203 -4.29 5.78 -11.68
CA GLY A 203 -2.97 5.48 -11.12
C GLY A 203 -2.94 4.19 -10.31
N LEU A 204 -3.99 3.91 -9.53
CA LEU A 204 -4.13 2.66 -8.79
C LEU A 204 -4.28 1.44 -9.72
N VAL A 205 -5.09 1.56 -10.78
CA VAL A 205 -5.23 0.48 -11.77
C VAL A 205 -3.93 0.26 -12.56
N THR A 206 -3.27 1.31 -13.02
CA THR A 206 -2.01 1.18 -13.77
C THR A 206 -0.89 0.64 -12.89
N TRP A 207 -0.85 1.00 -11.61
CA TRP A 207 0.06 0.40 -10.64
C TRP A 207 -0.20 -1.11 -10.48
N MET A 208 -1.45 -1.53 -10.33
CA MET A 208 -1.80 -2.96 -10.25
C MET A 208 -1.39 -3.73 -11.53
N GLN A 209 -1.61 -3.15 -12.71
CA GLN A 209 -1.15 -3.74 -13.97
C GLN A 209 0.38 -3.86 -14.02
N SER A 210 1.08 -2.79 -13.63
CA SER A 210 2.54 -2.78 -13.56
C SER A 210 3.09 -3.79 -12.55
N LEU A 211 2.39 -4.01 -11.43
CA LEU A 211 2.79 -4.98 -10.42
C LEU A 211 2.73 -6.40 -10.98
N LEU A 212 1.67 -6.73 -11.72
CA LEU A 212 1.51 -8.04 -12.35
C LEU A 212 2.59 -8.31 -13.40
N THR A 213 2.94 -7.30 -14.22
CA THR A 213 3.98 -7.46 -15.25
C THR A 213 5.39 -7.48 -14.66
N SER A 214 5.62 -6.83 -13.52
CA SER A 214 6.93 -6.80 -12.84
C SER A 214 7.15 -8.00 -11.91
N THR A 215 6.15 -8.87 -11.72
CA THR A 215 6.29 -10.10 -10.94
C THR A 215 6.68 -11.25 -11.87
N ASP A 216 7.91 -11.20 -12.38
CA ASP A 216 8.44 -12.14 -13.38
C ASP A 216 9.42 -13.19 -12.80
N SER A 217 9.97 -12.91 -11.63
CA SER A 217 10.96 -13.76 -10.96
C SER A 217 10.40 -14.41 -9.69
N LEU A 218 11.03 -15.53 -9.28
CA LEU A 218 10.72 -16.19 -8.01
C LEU A 218 10.91 -15.24 -6.81
N MET A 219 11.93 -14.36 -6.88
CA MET A 219 12.21 -13.38 -5.83
C MET A 219 11.09 -12.34 -5.73
N SER A 220 10.66 -11.74 -6.85
CA SER A 220 9.52 -10.81 -6.85
C SER A 220 8.23 -11.48 -6.37
N GLY A 221 8.00 -12.75 -6.72
CA GLY A 221 6.86 -13.53 -6.25
C GLY A 221 6.91 -13.80 -4.74
N ALA A 222 8.09 -14.15 -4.21
CA ALA A 222 8.30 -14.34 -2.78
C ALA A 222 8.10 -13.04 -1.99
N VAL A 223 8.58 -11.91 -2.51
CA VAL A 223 8.40 -10.59 -1.90
C VAL A 223 6.93 -10.20 -1.89
N LEU A 224 6.20 -10.45 -2.98
CA LEU A 224 4.77 -10.24 -3.04
C LEU A 224 4.04 -11.12 -2.01
N LEU A 225 4.40 -12.40 -1.88
CA LEU A 225 3.82 -13.29 -0.88
C LEU A 225 4.05 -12.77 0.55
N VAL A 226 5.28 -12.35 0.87
CA VAL A 226 5.60 -11.74 2.18
C VAL A 226 4.77 -10.47 2.40
N ALA A 227 4.64 -9.61 1.39
CA ALA A 227 3.84 -8.40 1.48
C ALA A 227 2.36 -8.70 1.77
N LEU A 228 1.80 -9.76 1.19
CA LEU A 228 0.44 -10.22 1.49
C LEU A 228 0.32 -10.78 2.92
N MET A 229 1.31 -11.53 3.40
CA MET A 229 1.32 -12.02 4.78
C MET A 229 1.38 -10.86 5.79
N VAL A 230 2.26 -9.87 5.55
CA VAL A 230 2.35 -8.65 6.36
C VAL A 230 1.03 -7.88 6.32
N GLY A 231 0.49 -7.62 5.13
CA GLY A 231 -0.76 -6.87 4.98
C GLY A 231 -1.97 -7.54 5.63
N SER A 232 -2.07 -8.87 5.54
CA SER A 232 -3.14 -9.64 6.19
C SER A 232 -3.10 -9.58 7.73
N HIS A 233 -1.94 -9.26 8.31
CA HIS A 233 -1.76 -9.13 9.78
C HIS A 233 -1.45 -7.70 10.22
N ALA A 234 -1.42 -6.72 9.32
CA ALA A 234 -1.19 -5.31 9.67
C ALA A 234 -2.44 -4.62 10.27
N THR A 235 -3.58 -5.32 10.30
CA THR A 235 -4.84 -4.78 10.82
C THR A 235 -4.72 -4.56 12.34
N PRO A 236 -4.93 -3.34 12.86
CA PRO A 236 -4.93 -3.10 14.30
C PRO A 236 -6.05 -3.86 14.99
N SER A 237 -5.76 -4.42 16.16
CA SER A 237 -6.77 -5.09 16.97
C SER A 237 -7.70 -4.08 17.64
N ARG A 238 -8.83 -4.56 18.18
CA ARG A 238 -9.72 -3.73 19.00
C ARG A 238 -9.03 -3.19 20.25
N ALA A 239 -8.07 -3.93 20.81
CA ALA A 239 -7.29 -3.48 21.95
C ALA A 239 -6.37 -2.32 21.56
N ASP A 240 -5.74 -2.39 20.40
CA ASP A 240 -4.86 -1.35 19.86
C ASP A 240 -5.61 -0.04 19.62
N LEU A 241 -6.79 -0.15 18.99
CA LEU A 241 -7.66 1.00 18.75
C LEU A 241 -8.25 1.58 20.04
N LYS A 242 -8.62 0.74 21.02
CA LYS A 242 -9.09 1.23 22.31
C LYS A 242 -7.97 1.93 23.10
N GLY A 243 -6.75 1.41 23.02
CA GLY A 243 -5.57 2.04 23.60
C GLY A 243 -5.26 3.40 22.98
N SER A 244 -5.35 3.52 21.66
CA SER A 244 -5.09 4.78 20.95
C SER A 244 -6.10 5.88 21.25
N MET A 245 -7.36 5.54 21.55
CA MET A 245 -8.39 6.52 21.92
C MET A 245 -7.99 7.40 23.13
N GLY A 246 -7.22 6.86 24.08
CA GLY A 246 -6.71 7.62 25.23
C GLY A 246 -5.74 8.76 24.85
N GLY A 247 -5.17 8.69 23.64
CA GLY A 247 -4.22 9.65 23.11
C GLY A 247 -4.78 10.63 22.08
N ALA A 248 -5.99 10.40 21.57
CA ALA A 248 -6.56 11.16 20.44
C ALA A 248 -6.65 12.66 20.72
N VAL A 249 -7.10 13.05 21.91
CA VAL A 249 -7.17 14.46 22.33
C VAL A 249 -5.79 15.12 22.36
N ALA A 250 -4.75 14.39 22.77
CA ALA A 250 -3.38 14.91 22.80
C ALA A 250 -2.84 15.16 21.39
N VAL A 251 -3.15 14.27 20.43
CA VAL A 251 -2.77 14.46 19.02
C VAL A 251 -3.48 15.66 18.41
N VAL A 252 -4.80 15.81 18.65
CA VAL A 252 -5.55 16.99 18.20
C VAL A 252 -4.93 18.27 18.77
N ALA A 253 -4.68 18.30 20.08
CA ALA A 253 -4.05 19.45 20.73
C ALA A 253 -2.66 19.77 20.16
N LEU A 254 -1.83 18.75 19.89
CA LEU A 254 -0.51 18.91 19.28
C LEU A 254 -0.63 19.53 17.88
N LEU A 255 -1.51 19.01 17.04
CA LEU A 255 -1.72 19.49 15.67
C LEU A 255 -2.26 20.92 15.65
N THR A 256 -3.23 21.25 16.52
CA THR A 256 -3.73 22.62 16.66
C THR A 256 -2.64 23.58 17.13
N CYS A 257 -1.78 23.16 18.05
CA CYS A 257 -0.65 23.96 18.52
C CYS A 257 0.38 24.19 17.39
N LEU A 258 0.75 23.14 16.66
CA LEU A 258 1.64 23.24 15.50
C LEU A 258 1.08 24.17 14.43
N TRP A 259 -0.23 24.10 14.16
CA TRP A 259 -0.89 25.02 13.23
C TRP A 259 -0.83 26.47 13.71
N GLY A 260 -1.16 26.74 14.99
CA GLY A 260 -1.08 28.09 15.55
C GLY A 260 0.35 28.66 15.48
N LEU A 261 1.36 27.83 15.75
CA LEU A 261 2.77 28.24 15.63
C LEU A 261 3.14 28.58 14.18
N GLN A 262 2.66 27.79 13.22
CA GLN A 262 2.86 28.05 11.79
C GLN A 262 2.18 29.35 11.34
N SER A 263 1.01 29.69 11.88
CA SER A 263 0.30 30.93 11.56
C SER A 263 1.06 32.19 12.01
N ILE A 264 1.85 32.09 13.07
CA ILE A 264 2.64 33.23 13.60
C ILE A 264 3.95 33.41 12.81
N TRP A 265 4.49 32.35 12.18
CA TRP A 265 5.79 32.38 11.49
C TRP A 265 5.72 31.86 10.04
N PRO A 266 5.34 32.70 9.07
CA PRO A 266 5.09 32.29 7.68
C PRO A 266 6.29 31.65 6.96
N ALA A 267 7.52 32.11 7.24
CA ALA A 267 8.71 31.51 6.65
C ALA A 267 8.98 30.07 7.13
N MET A 268 8.55 29.74 8.35
CA MET A 268 8.69 28.42 8.96
C MET A 268 7.53 27.51 8.54
N HIS A 269 6.36 28.09 8.26
CA HIS A 269 5.22 27.40 7.65
C HIS A 269 5.59 26.76 6.32
N ASP A 270 6.28 27.48 5.43
CA ASP A 270 6.57 26.97 4.09
C ASP A 270 7.58 25.80 4.11
N ALA A 271 8.63 25.91 4.93
CA ALA A 271 9.63 24.85 5.05
C ALA A 271 9.09 23.62 5.80
N ILE A 272 8.60 23.79 7.04
CA ILE A 272 8.15 22.67 7.88
C ILE A 272 6.86 22.05 7.32
N GLY A 273 5.93 22.88 6.86
CA GLY A 273 4.67 22.43 6.29
C GLY A 273 4.86 21.59 5.02
N TYR A 274 5.84 21.94 4.18
CA TYR A 274 6.17 21.15 2.99
C TYR A 274 6.65 19.74 3.35
N TYR A 275 7.67 19.61 4.21
CA TYR A 275 8.21 18.30 4.58
C TYR A 275 7.21 17.44 5.35
N LEU A 276 6.44 18.04 6.25
CA LEU A 276 5.39 17.33 7.00
C LEU A 276 4.35 16.75 6.06
N ARG A 277 3.82 17.55 5.12
CA ARG A 277 2.80 17.12 4.17
C ARG A 277 3.33 16.08 3.20
N TYR A 278 4.54 16.31 2.67
CA TYR A 278 5.22 15.32 1.85
C TYR A 278 5.31 13.97 2.57
N GLY A 279 5.74 13.97 3.83
CA GLY A 279 5.74 12.78 4.69
C GLY A 279 4.35 12.16 4.85
N LEU A 280 3.32 12.95 5.16
CA LEU A 280 1.95 12.47 5.35
C LEU A 280 1.36 11.82 4.10
N PHE A 281 1.61 12.39 2.92
CA PHE A 281 1.17 11.80 1.65
C PHE A 281 1.93 10.51 1.33
N HIS A 282 3.23 10.45 1.64
CA HIS A 282 4.02 9.22 1.54
C HIS A 282 3.52 8.11 2.46
N VAL A 283 3.27 8.40 3.74
CA VAL A 283 2.72 7.43 4.70
C VAL A 283 1.34 6.96 4.22
N SER A 284 0.50 7.90 3.78
CA SER A 284 -0.85 7.62 3.33
C SER A 284 -0.88 6.73 2.08
N THR A 285 -0.05 7.02 1.07
CA THR A 285 0.08 6.15 -0.12
C THR A 285 0.63 4.76 0.22
N ALA A 286 1.57 4.65 1.18
CA ALA A 286 2.08 3.36 1.64
C ALA A 286 0.97 2.52 2.30
N ILE A 287 0.16 3.13 3.16
CA ILE A 287 -1.00 2.47 3.79
C ILE A 287 -2.03 2.05 2.75
N ILE A 288 -2.33 2.92 1.78
CA ILE A 288 -3.25 2.61 0.67
C ILE A 288 -2.70 1.45 -0.18
N GLN A 289 -1.40 1.42 -0.46
CA GLN A 289 -0.75 0.31 -1.17
C GLN A 289 -0.95 -1.00 -0.42
N LEU A 290 -0.65 -1.03 0.89
CA LEU A 290 -0.81 -2.22 1.73
C LEU A 290 -2.27 -2.70 1.76
N ALA A 291 -3.22 -1.76 1.92
CA ALA A 291 -4.64 -2.05 1.91
C ALA A 291 -5.09 -2.60 0.56
N ALA A 292 -4.72 -1.95 -0.54
CA ALA A 292 -5.09 -2.38 -1.90
C ALA A 292 -4.56 -3.78 -2.23
N LEU A 293 -3.28 -4.05 -1.93
CA LEU A 293 -2.67 -5.38 -2.10
C LEU A 293 -3.47 -6.45 -1.35
N SER A 294 -3.69 -6.22 -0.06
CA SER A 294 -4.32 -7.21 0.83
C SER A 294 -5.78 -7.44 0.48
N THR A 295 -6.51 -6.38 0.12
CA THR A 295 -7.92 -6.49 -0.28
C THR A 295 -8.05 -7.24 -1.60
N VAL A 296 -7.27 -6.90 -2.62
CA VAL A 296 -7.35 -7.59 -3.92
C VAL A 296 -6.95 -9.05 -3.78
N ALA A 297 -5.85 -9.35 -3.10
CA ALA A 297 -5.43 -10.72 -2.86
C ALA A 297 -6.46 -11.51 -2.03
N GLY A 298 -7.00 -10.91 -0.97
CA GLY A 298 -8.03 -11.53 -0.14
C GLY A 298 -9.30 -11.86 -0.93
N LEU A 299 -9.73 -10.97 -1.83
CA LEU A 299 -10.88 -11.21 -2.72
C LEU A 299 -10.60 -12.33 -3.74
N ILE A 300 -9.43 -12.33 -4.38
CA ILE A 300 -9.04 -13.38 -5.32
C ILE A 300 -9.03 -14.75 -4.62
N LEU A 301 -8.37 -14.83 -3.46
CA LEU A 301 -8.30 -16.06 -2.67
C LEU A 301 -9.69 -16.47 -2.16
N ALA A 302 -10.57 -15.51 -1.86
CA ALA A 302 -11.94 -15.82 -1.48
C ALA A 302 -12.75 -16.47 -2.59
N VAL A 303 -12.64 -15.96 -3.83
CA VAL A 303 -13.28 -16.53 -5.00
C VAL A 303 -12.77 -17.96 -5.25
N VAL A 304 -11.45 -18.16 -5.20
CA VAL A 304 -10.83 -19.48 -5.36
C VAL A 304 -11.30 -20.45 -4.27
N GLY A 305 -11.30 -20.02 -3.00
CA GLY A 305 -11.76 -20.81 -1.87
C GLY A 305 -13.23 -21.23 -1.97
N MET A 306 -14.10 -20.33 -2.43
CA MET A 306 -15.51 -20.67 -2.70
C MET A 306 -15.64 -21.69 -3.83
N GLY A 307 -14.86 -21.56 -4.91
CA GLY A 307 -14.84 -22.52 -6.02
C GLY A 307 -14.49 -23.94 -5.56
N PHE A 308 -13.45 -24.08 -4.73
CA PHE A 308 -13.06 -25.38 -4.16
C PHE A 308 -14.18 -26.01 -3.31
N ARG A 309 -14.92 -25.21 -2.54
CA ARG A 309 -16.04 -25.72 -1.75
C ARG A 309 -17.16 -26.27 -2.61
N VAL A 310 -17.57 -25.51 -3.63
CA VAL A 310 -18.63 -25.94 -4.55
C VAL A 310 -18.24 -27.24 -5.25
N LEU A 311 -16.98 -27.36 -5.69
CA LEU A 311 -16.45 -28.60 -6.26
C LEU A 311 -16.50 -29.76 -5.25
N SER A 312 -15.98 -29.56 -4.03
CA SER A 312 -15.95 -30.60 -2.99
C SER A 312 -17.34 -31.09 -2.59
N ALA A 313 -18.33 -30.20 -2.55
CA ALA A 313 -19.72 -30.54 -2.24
C ALA A 313 -20.36 -31.39 -3.35
N LYS A 314 -20.05 -31.09 -4.62
CA LYS A 314 -20.50 -31.89 -5.77
C LYS A 314 -19.90 -33.30 -5.75
N PHE A 315 -18.60 -33.43 -5.45
CA PHE A 315 -17.95 -34.74 -5.35
C PHE A 315 -18.48 -35.58 -4.18
N SER A 316 -18.75 -34.95 -3.03
CA SER A 316 -19.32 -35.64 -1.86
C SER A 316 -20.76 -36.14 -2.07
N GLN A 317 -21.52 -35.55 -3.00
CA GLN A 317 -22.86 -36.03 -3.37
C GLN A 317 -22.84 -37.09 -4.48
N ALA A 318 -21.70 -37.27 -5.16
CA ALA A 318 -21.54 -38.24 -6.24
C ALA A 318 -21.04 -39.61 -5.76
N GLU A 319 -20.64 -39.76 -4.48
CA GLU A 319 -20.40 -41.08 -3.89
C GLU A 319 -21.73 -41.80 -3.68
N PRO A 320 -22.00 -42.93 -4.36
CA PRO A 320 -23.18 -43.72 -4.07
C PRO A 320 -23.06 -44.21 -2.62
N LYS A 321 -24.08 -43.93 -1.80
CA LYS A 321 -24.25 -44.64 -0.53
C LYS A 321 -24.23 -46.13 -0.86
N LEU A 322 -23.15 -46.85 -0.51
CA LEU A 322 -23.18 -48.30 -0.52
C LEU A 322 -24.38 -48.69 0.33
N ALA A 323 -25.37 -49.31 -0.31
CA ALA A 323 -26.49 -49.91 0.39
C ALA A 323 -25.92 -50.86 1.45
N PRO A 324 -26.49 -50.90 2.67
CA PRO A 324 -26.10 -51.93 3.62
C PRO A 324 -26.28 -53.28 2.93
N ALA A 325 -25.22 -54.08 2.93
CA ALA A 325 -25.30 -55.45 2.47
C ALA A 325 -26.33 -56.16 3.38
N GLU A 326 -27.55 -56.34 2.88
CA GLU A 326 -28.50 -57.29 3.44
C GLU A 326 -27.88 -58.68 3.26
N GLY A 327 -27.17 -59.11 4.30
CA GLY A 327 -26.82 -60.50 4.54
C GLY A 327 -28.11 -61.29 4.80
N THR A 328 -28.25 -62.34 4.02
CA THR A 328 -29.33 -63.32 3.85
C THR A 328 -29.76 -64.08 5.12
N PRO A 329 -30.92 -64.76 5.08
CA PRO A 329 -31.61 -65.32 6.25
C PRO A 329 -31.09 -66.70 6.65
N GLU A 330 -30.98 -66.94 7.96
CA GLU A 330 -31.24 -68.21 8.66
C GLU A 330 -31.71 -67.91 10.09
#